data_AF-A0A7V9ZP99-F1
#
_entry.id   AF-A0A7V9ZP99-F1
#
_cell.length_a   1.000
_cell.length_b   1.000
_cell.length_c   1.000
_cell.angle_alpha   90.00
_cell.angle_beta   90.00
_cell.angle_gamma   90.00
#
_symmetry.space_group_name_H-M   'P 1'
#
loop_
_entity.id
_entity.type
_entity.pdbx_description
1 polymer ?
#
loop_
_entity_poly.entity_id
_entity_poly.type
_entity_poly.pdbx_seq_one_letter_code
_entity_poly.pdbx_strand_id
1 'polypeptide(L)'
;DIQSRQYARWGLFRFLWFPYRSLFRHRSRWSHGIIFGTLIRIIYFTMVLALIVSAGVYLRVVLLNGPVPTFDEILQAWHAIEAGIEQTIGVHAIWAVLAGLWWGAASHTLTDVGWSVLRKSSEIF
;
A
#
# COMPACT_ATOMS: atom_id res chain seq x y z
N ASP A 1 -16.41 10.18 -19.92
CA ASP A 1 -16.21 8.74 -19.75
C ASP A 1 -15.23 8.50 -18.60
N ILE A 2 -15.68 7.90 -17.50
CA ILE A 2 -15.04 7.96 -16.17
C ILE A 2 -14.73 6.57 -15.59
N GLN A 3 -14.73 5.53 -16.42
CA GLN A 3 -14.30 4.20 -16.04
C GLN A 3 -12.78 4.11 -16.21
N SER A 4 -12.01 4.67 -15.27
CA SER A 4 -10.57 4.42 -15.26
C SER A 4 -10.38 2.90 -15.13
N ARG A 5 -9.73 2.27 -16.13
CA ARG A 5 -9.44 0.82 -16.16
C ARG A 5 -8.84 0.32 -14.83
N GLN A 6 -8.14 1.19 -14.12
CA GLN A 6 -7.56 0.89 -12.82
C GLN A 6 -8.61 0.69 -11.73
N TYR A 7 -9.69 1.47 -11.66
CA TYR A 7 -10.79 1.23 -10.70
C TYR A 7 -11.53 -0.08 -11.00
N ALA A 8 -11.63 -0.50 -12.27
CA ALA A 8 -12.28 -1.75 -12.65
C ALA A 8 -11.48 -3.00 -12.26
N ARG A 9 -10.15 -2.92 -12.27
CA ARG A 9 -9.25 -4.05 -11.95
C ARG A 9 -9.27 -4.50 -10.49
N TRP A 10 -9.70 -3.66 -9.56
CA TRP A 10 -9.71 -4.00 -8.13
C TRP A 10 -10.87 -4.93 -7.72
N GLY A 11 -11.85 -5.16 -8.59
CA GLY A 11 -12.95 -6.10 -8.32
C GLY A 11 -13.66 -5.81 -6.98
N LEU A 12 -13.62 -6.76 -6.05
CA LEU A 12 -14.21 -6.60 -4.70
C LEU A 12 -13.51 -5.52 -3.87
N PHE A 13 -12.21 -5.32 -4.04
CA PHE A 13 -11.42 -4.32 -3.30
C PHE A 13 -11.60 -2.89 -3.83
N ARG A 14 -12.60 -2.66 -4.69
CA ARG A 14 -12.96 -1.32 -5.20
C ARG A 14 -13.25 -0.31 -4.10
N PHE A 15 -13.75 -0.75 -2.94
CA PHE A 15 -14.04 0.14 -1.82
C PHE A 15 -12.78 0.85 -1.29
N LEU A 16 -11.62 0.20 -1.30
CA LEU A 16 -10.34 0.82 -0.93
C LEU A 16 -9.93 1.92 -1.93
N TRP A 17 -10.31 1.77 -3.19
CA TRP A 17 -9.97 2.75 -4.22
C TRP A 17 -10.97 3.91 -4.32
N PHE A 18 -12.14 3.77 -3.72
CA PHE A 18 -13.20 4.77 -3.79
C PHE A 18 -12.83 6.12 -3.15
N PRO A 19 -12.25 6.18 -1.92
CA PRO A 19 -11.80 7.43 -1.32
C PRO A 19 -10.73 8.12 -2.17
N TYR A 20 -9.76 7.35 -2.67
CA TYR A 20 -8.70 7.84 -3.56
C TYR A 20 -9.29 8.48 -4.83
N ARG A 21 -10.23 7.80 -5.49
CA ARG A 21 -10.91 8.33 -6.69
C ARG A 21 -11.73 9.59 -6.38
N SER A 22 -12.36 9.66 -5.21
CA SER A 22 -13.20 10.80 -4.82
C SER A 22 -12.38 12.05 -4.52
N LEU A 23 -11.21 11.90 -3.87
CA LEU A 23 -10.30 13.00 -3.55
C LEU A 23 -9.61 13.56 -4.80
N PHE A 24 -9.24 12.70 -5.75
CA PHE A 24 -8.54 13.10 -6.97
C PHE A 24 -9.47 13.11 -8.19
N ARG A 25 -10.44 14.04 -8.22
CA ARG A 25 -11.26 14.31 -9.40
C ARG A 25 -10.40 14.89 -10.52
N HIS A 26 -10.23 14.14 -11.61
CA HIS A 26 -9.45 14.53 -12.79
C HIS A 26 -9.93 15.85 -13.42
N ARG A 27 -9.19 16.93 -13.20
CA ARG A 27 -8.83 17.94 -14.21
C ARG A 27 -7.67 18.81 -13.71
N SER A 28 -6.46 18.27 -13.75
CA SER A 28 -5.26 19.12 -13.85
C SER A 28 -4.16 18.37 -14.58
N ARG A 29 -3.64 19.01 -15.62
CA ARG A 29 -2.56 18.55 -16.50
C ARG A 29 -1.25 18.28 -15.74
N TRP A 30 -1.18 18.63 -14.46
CA TRP A 30 -0.07 18.35 -13.55
C TRP A 30 0.04 16.89 -13.08
N SER A 31 -1.04 16.13 -13.15
CA SER A 31 -1.10 14.73 -12.68
C SER A 31 -0.70 13.68 -13.73
N HIS A 32 -0.27 14.11 -14.93
CA HIS A 32 0.26 13.22 -15.99
C HIS A 32 1.69 12.73 -15.73
N GLY A 33 2.37 13.24 -14.69
CA GLY A 33 3.62 12.65 -14.25
C GLY A 33 3.37 11.31 -13.57
N ILE A 34 3.79 10.22 -14.21
CA ILE A 34 3.87 8.84 -13.66
C ILE A 34 4.40 8.85 -12.22
N ILE A 35 5.27 9.81 -11.88
CA ILE A 35 5.90 10.01 -10.58
C ILE A 35 4.90 10.44 -9.50
N PHE A 36 4.15 11.53 -9.70
CA PHE A 36 3.22 12.05 -8.67
C PHE A 36 2.05 11.10 -8.42
N GLY A 37 1.52 10.49 -9.48
CA GLY A 37 0.46 9.49 -9.34
C GLY A 37 0.89 8.27 -8.52
N THR A 38 2.14 7.82 -8.70
CA THR A 38 2.71 6.69 -7.98
C THR A 38 3.04 7.06 -6.53
N LEU A 39 3.65 8.22 -6.29
CA LEU A 39 3.98 8.68 -4.94
C LEU A 39 2.74 8.79 -4.05
N ILE A 40 1.65 9.37 -4.56
CA ILE A 40 0.40 9.50 -3.82
C ILE A 40 -0.18 8.12 -3.49
N ARG A 41 -0.07 7.13 -4.37
CA ARG A 41 -0.55 5.75 -4.11
C ARG A 41 0.28 5.07 -3.03
N ILE A 42 1.61 5.21 -3.08
CA ILE A 42 2.51 4.68 -2.07
C ILE A 42 2.14 5.27 -0.71
N ILE A 43 2.00 6.60 -0.61
CA ILE A 43 1.58 7.27 0.62
C ILE A 43 0.21 6.74 1.07
N TYR A 44 -0.78 6.71 0.17
CA TYR A 44 -2.13 6.26 0.49
C TYR A 44 -2.16 4.82 1.03
N PHE A 45 -1.53 3.87 0.34
CA PHE A 45 -1.52 2.48 0.79
C PHE A 45 -0.67 2.28 2.05
N THR A 46 0.40 3.05 2.23
CA THR A 46 1.17 3.04 3.48
C THR A 46 0.30 3.52 4.64
N MET A 47 -0.47 4.58 4.45
CA MET A 47 -1.43 5.06 5.47
C MET A 47 -2.53 4.03 5.75
N VAL A 48 -3.09 3.41 4.73
CA VAL A 48 -4.10 2.36 4.90
C VAL A 48 -3.52 1.16 5.67
N LEU A 49 -2.31 0.73 5.33
CA LEU A 49 -1.62 -0.34 6.04
C LEU A 49 -1.35 0.03 7.50
N ALA A 50 -0.87 1.25 7.75
CA ALA A 50 -0.66 1.75 9.11
C ALA A 50 -1.96 1.74 9.92
N LEU A 51 -3.08 2.17 9.34
CA LEU A 51 -4.39 2.12 9.99
C LEU A 51 -4.83 0.68 10.30
N ILE A 52 -4.62 -0.26 9.37
CA ILE A 52 -4.96 -1.68 9.58
C ILE A 52 -4.12 -2.27 10.72
N VAL A 53 -2.81 -2.02 10.73
CA VAL A 53 -1.93 -2.48 11.81
C VAL A 53 -2.37 -1.88 13.14
N SER A 54 -2.56 -0.56 13.21
CA SER A 54 -3.04 0.12 14.41
C SER A 54 -4.38 -0.41 14.92
N ALA A 55 -5.33 -0.67 14.02
CA ALA A 55 -6.60 -1.29 14.38
C ALA A 55 -6.42 -2.72 14.92
N GLY A 56 -5.51 -3.50 14.34
CA GLY A 56 -5.13 -4.83 14.83
C GLY A 56 -4.48 -4.78 16.23
N VAL A 57 -3.58 -3.82 16.47
CA VAL A 57 -2.98 -3.60 17.80
C VAL A 57 -4.07 -3.27 18.82
N TYR A 58 -4.92 -2.30 18.50
CA TYR A 58 -6.02 -1.88 19.37
C TYR A 58 -6.95 -3.05 19.69
N LEU A 59 -7.36 -3.82 18.67
CA LEU A 59 -8.22 -5.00 18.86
C LEU A 59 -7.53 -6.04 19.74
N ARG A 60 -6.24 -6.31 19.55
CA ARG A 60 -5.48 -7.25 20.39
C ARG A 60 -5.48 -6.81 21.86
N VAL A 61 -5.25 -5.53 22.14
CA VAL A 61 -5.29 -5.01 23.52
C VAL A 61 -6.69 -5.15 24.09
N VAL A 62 -7.72 -4.80 23.33
CA VAL A 62 -9.13 -4.94 23.76
C VAL A 62 -9.49 -6.39 24.11
N LEU A 63 -9.05 -7.34 23.28
CA LEU A 63 -9.34 -8.76 23.47
C LEU A 63 -8.61 -9.36 24.69
N LEU A 64 -7.44 -8.85 25.06
CA LEU A 64 -6.63 -9.39 26.15
C LEU A 64 -6.87 -8.68 27.50
N ASN A 65 -7.05 -7.36 27.47
CA ASN A 65 -7.09 -6.51 28.67
C ASN A 65 -8.48 -5.91 28.93
N GLY A 66 -9.42 -6.07 27.99
CA GLY A 66 -10.80 -5.59 28.12
C GLY A 66 -11.11 -4.34 27.27
N PRO A 67 -12.39 -3.90 27.26
CA PRO A 67 -12.93 -2.98 26.24
C PRO A 67 -12.43 -1.53 26.32
N VAL A 68 -11.77 -1.14 27.42
CA VAL A 68 -11.25 0.22 27.61
C VAL A 68 -9.74 0.14 27.81
N PRO A 69 -8.96 0.02 26.72
CA PRO A 69 -7.52 -0.05 26.81
C PRO A 69 -6.96 1.30 27.26
N THR A 70 -6.08 1.26 28.25
CA THR A 70 -5.31 2.41 28.71
C THR A 70 -4.23 2.79 27.68
N PHE A 71 -3.74 4.02 27.75
CA PHE A 71 -2.67 4.48 26.86
C PHE A 71 -1.40 3.64 27.00
N ASP A 72 -1.05 3.26 28.24
CA ASP A 72 0.15 2.46 28.52
C ASP A 72 0.05 1.05 27.92
N GLU A 73 -1.13 0.43 27.94
CA GLU A 73 -1.33 -0.89 27.32
C GLU A 73 -1.20 -0.85 25.80
N ILE A 74 -1.68 0.24 25.17
CA ILE A 74 -1.51 0.45 23.73
C ILE A 74 -0.03 0.66 23.40
N LEU A 75 0.68 1.50 24.17
CA LEU A 75 2.11 1.73 23.99
C LEU A 75 2.93 0.44 24.18
N GLN A 76 2.64 -0.34 25.20
CA GLN A 76 3.31 -1.62 25.44
C GLN A 76 3.04 -2.62 24.30
N ALA A 77 1.83 -2.65 23.75
CA ALA A 77 1.51 -3.49 22.61
C ALA A 77 2.28 -3.06 21.34
N TRP A 78 2.48 -1.76 21.15
CA TRP A 78 3.35 -1.25 20.09
C TRP A 78 4.81 -1.65 20.29
N HIS A 79 5.36 -1.44 21.49
CA HIS A 79 6.74 -1.84 21.80
C HIS A 79 6.96 -3.35 21.66
N ALA A 80 5.97 -4.18 21.98
CA ALA A 80 6.04 -5.62 21.77
C ALA A 80 6.12 -5.99 20.28
N ILE A 81 5.43 -5.24 19.41
CA ILE A 81 5.52 -5.42 17.95
C ILE A 81 6.88 -4.95 17.44
N GLU A 82 7.36 -3.79 17.88
CA GLU A 82 8.69 -3.27 17.55
C GLU A 82 9.78 -4.26 17.95
N ALA A 83 9.75 -4.75 19.19
CA ALA A 83 10.68 -5.76 19.70
C ALA A 83 10.59 -7.08 18.92
N GLY A 84 9.39 -7.51 18.53
CA GLY A 84 9.19 -8.70 17.70
C GLY A 84 9.77 -8.55 16.29
N ILE A 85 9.63 -7.35 15.68
CA ILE A 85 10.22 -7.01 14.39
C ILE A 85 11.76 -6.98 14.49
N GLU A 86 12.30 -6.33 15.51
CA GLU A 86 13.75 -6.32 15.75
C GLU A 86 14.30 -7.72 15.99
N GLN A 87 13.61 -8.56 16.76
CA GLN A 87 14.07 -9.92 17.05
C GLN A 87 13.98 -10.84 15.82
N THR A 88 12.99 -10.65 14.95
CA THR A 88 12.76 -11.52 13.79
C THR A 88 13.55 -11.07 12.56
N ILE A 89 13.62 -9.77 12.33
CA ILE A 89 14.14 -9.18 11.07
C ILE A 89 15.43 -8.39 11.32
N GLY A 90 15.64 -7.88 12.53
CA GLY A 90 16.83 -7.09 12.89
C GLY A 90 16.98 -5.81 12.07
N VAL A 91 18.19 -5.24 12.06
CA VAL A 91 18.55 -4.05 11.24
C VAL A 91 18.28 -4.24 9.74
N HIS A 92 18.08 -5.49 9.30
CA HIS A 92 17.72 -5.82 7.93
C HIS A 92 16.27 -5.49 7.60
N ALA A 93 15.42 -5.11 8.56
CA ALA A 93 14.03 -4.71 8.31
C ALA A 93 13.94 -3.53 7.34
N ILE A 94 14.80 -2.52 7.52
CA ILE A 94 14.88 -1.36 6.62
C ILE A 94 15.27 -1.82 5.21
N TRP A 95 16.27 -2.70 5.10
CA TRP A 95 16.70 -3.25 3.81
C TRP A 95 15.64 -4.13 3.16
N ALA A 96 14.90 -4.91 3.93
CA ALA A 96 13.81 -5.76 3.44
C ALA A 96 12.62 -4.93 2.95
N VAL A 97 12.25 -3.85 3.67
CA VAL A 97 11.22 -2.90 3.22
C VAL A 97 11.66 -2.18 1.95
N LEU A 98 12.89 -1.67 1.91
CA LEU A 98 13.46 -1.02 0.73
C LEU A 98 13.51 -1.99 -0.45
N ALA A 99 13.98 -3.22 -0.25
CA ALA A 99 14.02 -4.26 -1.28
C ALA A 99 12.61 -4.64 -1.76
N GLY A 100 11.64 -4.77 -0.85
CA GLY A 100 10.24 -5.06 -1.19
C GLY A 100 9.60 -3.94 -2.02
N LEU A 101 9.83 -2.67 -1.64
CA LEU A 101 9.36 -1.51 -2.41
C LEU A 101 10.03 -1.45 -3.79
N TRP A 102 11.35 -1.69 -3.85
CA TRP A 102 12.11 -1.68 -5.09
C TRP A 102 11.70 -2.82 -6.04
N TRP A 103 11.51 -4.03 -5.50
CA TRP A 103 11.04 -5.18 -6.26
C TRP A 103 9.59 -5.02 -6.72
N GLY A 104 8.73 -4.43 -5.89
CA GLY A 104 7.36 -4.08 -6.25
C GLY A 104 7.31 -3.08 -7.41
N ALA A 105 8.14 -2.04 -7.37
CA ALA A 105 8.27 -1.08 -8.46
C ALA A 105 8.84 -1.73 -9.74
N ALA A 106 9.92 -2.51 -9.61
CA ALA A 106 10.54 -3.22 -10.73
C ALA A 106 9.57 -4.20 -11.39
N SER A 107 8.80 -4.96 -10.61
CA SER A 107 7.80 -5.91 -11.12
C SER A 107 6.71 -5.20 -11.93
N HIS A 108 6.24 -4.03 -11.47
CA HIS A 108 5.28 -3.23 -12.20
C HIS A 108 5.86 -2.73 -13.53
N THR A 109 7.09 -2.21 -13.54
CA THR A 109 7.76 -1.74 -14.76
C THR A 109 8.04 -2.89 -15.74
N LEU A 110 8.53 -4.03 -15.26
CA LEU A 110 8.80 -5.21 -16.09
C LEU A 110 7.51 -5.74 -16.74
N THR A 111 6.41 -5.74 -15.99
CA THR A 111 5.11 -6.18 -16.52
C THR A 111 4.60 -5.22 -17.61
N ASP A 112 4.76 -3.91 -17.42
CA ASP A 112 4.36 -2.90 -18.42
C ASP A 112 5.23 -2.99 -19.69
N VAL A 113 6.54 -3.17 -19.55
CA VAL A 113 7.46 -3.33 -20.68
C VAL A 113 7.23 -4.65 -21.39
N GLY A 114 7.10 -5.76 -20.67
CA GLY A 114 6.84 -7.08 -21.23
C GLY A 114 5.53 -7.11 -22.02
N TRP A 115 4.47 -6.49 -21.49
CA TRP A 115 3.20 -6.35 -22.20
C TRP A 115 3.34 -5.50 -23.47
N SER A 116 4.10 -4.40 -23.42
CA SER A 116 4.37 -3.54 -24.57
C SER A 116 5.13 -4.30 -25.67
N VAL A 117 6.16 -5.06 -25.30
CA VAL A 117 6.96 -5.87 -26.24
C VAL A 117 6.11 -6.97 -26.87
N LEU A 118 5.35 -7.74 -26.07
CA LEU A 118 4.48 -8.80 -26.59
C LEU A 118 3.45 -8.25 -27.59
N ARG A 119 2.78 -7.14 -27.24
CA ARG A 119 1.82 -6.50 -28.14
C ARG A 119 2.48 -6.04 -29.44
N LYS A 120 3.66 -5.43 -29.36
CA LYS A 120 4.40 -4.96 -30.55
C LYS A 120 4.86 -6.14 -31.41
N SER A 121 5.19 -7.28 -30.81
CA SER A 121 5.56 -8.51 -31.51
C SER A 121 4.37 -9.11 -32.26
N SER A 122 3.18 -9.11 -31.65
CA SER A 122 1.94 -9.61 -32.29
C SER A 122 1.38 -8.69 -33.39
N GLU A 123 1.86 -7.45 -33.49
CA GLU A 123 1.48 -6.53 -34.59
C GLU A 123 2.45 -6.65 -35.79
N ILE A 124 3.57 -7.37 -35.64
CA ILE A 124 4.62 -7.54 -36.67
C ILE A 124 4.53 -8.92 -37.38
N PHE A 125 3.84 -9.90 -36.78
CA PHE A 125 3.51 -11.20 -37.37
C PHE A 125 2.02 -11.27 -37.70
#